data_AF-A0AAU1NJF3-F1
#
_entry.id   AF-A0AAU1NJF3-F1
#
_cell.length_a   1.000
_cell.length_b   1.000
_cell.length_c   1.000
_cell.angle_alpha   90.00
_cell.angle_beta   90.00
_cell.angle_gamma   90.00
#
_symmetry.space_group_name_H-M   'P 1'
#
loop_
_entity.id
_entity.type
_entity.pdbx_description
1 polymer ?
#
loop_
_entity_poly.entity_id
_entity_poly.type
_entity_poly.pdbx_seq_one_letter_code
_entity_poly.pdbx_strand_id
1 'polypeptide(L)'
;MTEAEWAVVRPLLPVPGWMRGRGGQPEAYCHRAMLDAIAYLVDNGIKWRAMPADFPPWDRVYAFFRRWRDHGLVREFHDRLRGQVREKAGRDPWPTAGVIDSQSVKADAVVGADSRGFDGGKLVNGRKRHVVVDTLGLLLGVMVTSADVGDRAAAHILLDQVTTAHHRLALVWADGGYTGSLVEHCLATFALVLAIIKRSDNVKGFVVLPKRWIVERLFAHLMRTRRLVRDFERRTSSAEAMIYWSMVLLMTRRLARQHRGRG
;
A
#
# COMPACT_ATOMS: atom_id res chain seq x y z
N MET A 1 -4.17 7.50 -18.11
CA MET A 1 -5.20 6.47 -17.95
C MET A 1 -6.02 6.39 -19.22
N THR A 2 -6.50 5.20 -19.58
CA THR A 2 -7.47 5.02 -20.67
C THR A 2 -8.88 5.46 -20.26
N GLU A 3 -9.80 5.65 -21.21
CA GLU A 3 -11.21 5.96 -20.89
C GLU A 3 -11.88 4.90 -20.00
N ALA A 4 -11.58 3.63 -20.25
CA ALA A 4 -12.13 2.53 -19.45
C ALA A 4 -11.62 2.57 -17.99
N GLU A 5 -10.37 2.98 -17.77
CA GLU A 5 -9.82 3.19 -16.43
C GLU A 5 -10.44 4.41 -15.77
N TRP A 6 -10.61 5.50 -16.52
CA TRP A 6 -11.22 6.72 -16.02
C TRP A 6 -12.69 6.52 -15.60
N ALA A 7 -13.45 5.75 -16.38
CA ALA A 7 -14.84 5.41 -16.05
C ALA A 7 -14.97 4.66 -14.71
N VAL A 8 -13.99 3.84 -14.35
CA VAL A 8 -13.92 3.16 -13.04
C VAL A 8 -13.52 4.13 -11.93
N VAL A 9 -12.50 4.95 -12.17
CA VAL A 9 -11.90 5.82 -11.15
C VAL A 9 -12.80 6.99 -10.77
N ARG A 10 -13.40 7.66 -11.76
CA ARG A 10 -14.18 8.89 -11.57
C ARG A 10 -15.24 8.79 -10.47
N PRO A 11 -16.13 7.78 -10.43
CA PRO A 11 -17.17 7.69 -9.39
C PRO A 11 -16.61 7.36 -7.99
N LEU A 12 -15.36 6.87 -7.91
CA LEU A 12 -14.75 6.46 -6.65
C LEU A 12 -13.89 7.56 -6.01
N LEU A 13 -13.65 8.67 -6.70
CA LEU A 13 -12.83 9.75 -6.17
C LEU A 13 -13.39 10.25 -4.83
N PRO A 14 -12.54 10.43 -3.81
CA PRO A 14 -12.93 11.09 -2.57
C PRO A 14 -13.51 12.47 -2.88
N VAL A 15 -14.59 12.83 -2.21
CA VAL A 15 -15.23 14.15 -2.40
C VAL A 15 -14.33 15.22 -1.77
N PRO A 16 -13.79 16.19 -2.54
CA PRO A 16 -12.91 17.22 -1.99
C PRO A 16 -13.62 18.07 -0.93
N GLY A 17 -12.86 18.57 0.05
CA GLY A 17 -13.42 19.40 1.13
C GLY A 17 -14.17 20.66 0.66
N TRP A 18 -13.75 21.26 -0.45
CA TRP A 18 -14.43 22.43 -1.05
C TRP A 18 -15.81 22.09 -1.61
N MET A 19 -16.04 20.87 -2.13
CA MET A 19 -17.38 20.41 -2.53
C MET A 19 -18.29 20.16 -1.32
N ARG A 20 -17.72 19.95 -0.12
CA ARG A 20 -18.49 19.79 1.13
C ARG A 20 -18.70 21.10 1.89
N GLY A 21 -18.39 22.25 1.29
CA GLY A 21 -18.51 23.56 1.95
C GLY A 21 -17.49 23.77 3.09
N ARG A 22 -16.45 22.94 3.21
CA ARG A 22 -15.43 23.02 4.27
C ARG A 22 -14.26 23.96 3.91
N GLY A 23 -14.48 24.89 2.97
CA GLY A 23 -13.47 25.80 2.46
C GLY A 23 -12.43 25.16 1.52
N GLY A 24 -11.62 26.01 0.87
CA GLY A 24 -10.58 25.66 -0.10
C GLY A 24 -10.85 26.23 -1.49
N GLN A 25 -9.80 26.64 -2.21
CA GLN A 25 -9.95 27.07 -3.60
C GLN A 25 -10.30 25.88 -4.51
N PRO A 26 -11.14 26.09 -5.55
CA PRO A 26 -11.37 25.09 -6.60
C PRO A 26 -10.05 24.57 -7.15
N GLU A 27 -10.00 23.28 -7.49
CA GLU A 27 -8.81 22.71 -8.11
C GLU A 27 -8.60 23.34 -9.49
N ALA A 28 -7.47 24.01 -9.68
CA ALA A 28 -7.12 24.67 -10.96
C ALA A 28 -6.90 23.69 -12.12
N TYR A 29 -6.72 22.40 -11.82
CA TYR A 29 -6.53 21.34 -12.81
C TYR A 29 -7.60 20.27 -12.64
N CYS A 30 -7.96 19.61 -13.74
CA CYS A 30 -8.88 18.49 -13.68
C CYS A 30 -8.24 17.31 -12.90
N HIS A 31 -9.05 16.62 -12.07
CA HIS A 31 -8.59 15.47 -11.29
C HIS A 31 -7.92 14.40 -12.15
N ARG A 32 -8.42 14.17 -13.37
CA ARG A 32 -7.82 13.20 -14.30
C ARG A 32 -6.36 13.52 -14.60
N ALA A 33 -6.04 14.78 -14.93
CA ALA A 33 -4.66 15.18 -15.24
C ALA A 33 -3.74 15.04 -14.02
N MET A 34 -4.22 15.37 -12.82
CA MET A 34 -3.46 15.17 -11.58
C MET A 34 -3.18 13.68 -11.32
N LEU A 35 -4.19 12.83 -11.46
CA LEU A 35 -4.04 11.38 -11.27
C LEU A 35 -3.14 10.75 -12.34
N ASP A 36 -3.23 11.20 -13.59
CA ASP A 36 -2.35 10.74 -14.67
C ASP A 36 -0.90 11.14 -14.43
N ALA A 37 -0.64 12.35 -13.93
CA ALA A 37 0.70 12.80 -13.56
C ALA A 37 1.28 11.96 -12.39
N ILE A 38 0.47 11.68 -11.36
CA ILE A 38 0.88 10.80 -10.25
C ILE A 38 1.11 9.37 -10.72
N ALA A 39 0.21 8.84 -11.57
CA ALA A 39 0.36 7.52 -12.16
C ALA A 39 1.67 7.41 -12.94
N TYR A 40 1.99 8.43 -13.73
CA TYR A 40 3.22 8.50 -14.50
C TYR A 40 4.46 8.52 -13.59
N LEU A 41 4.45 9.35 -12.54
CA LEU A 41 5.55 9.42 -11.56
C LEU A 41 5.76 8.08 -10.85
N VAL A 42 4.68 7.43 -10.41
CA VAL A 42 4.72 6.17 -9.66
C VAL A 42 5.20 5.02 -10.56
N ASP A 43 4.63 4.87 -11.75
CA ASP A 43 4.97 3.78 -12.68
C ASP A 43 6.40 3.92 -13.22
N ASN A 44 6.82 5.13 -13.59
CA ASN A 44 8.13 5.38 -14.23
C ASN A 44 9.25 5.73 -13.25
N GLY A 45 8.94 6.13 -12.01
CA GLY A 45 9.93 6.42 -10.97
C GLY A 45 10.69 7.74 -11.18
N ILE A 46 10.18 8.65 -12.00
CA ILE A 46 10.86 9.93 -12.28
C ILE A 46 11.01 10.79 -11.01
N LYS A 47 12.00 11.70 -11.02
CA LYS A 47 12.10 12.76 -9.99
C LYS A 47 10.90 13.71 -10.14
N TRP A 48 10.41 14.27 -9.04
CA TRP A 48 9.31 15.25 -9.07
C TRP A 48 9.55 16.38 -10.08
N ARG A 49 10.73 17.02 -10.04
CA ARG A 49 11.11 18.12 -10.94
C ARG A 49 11.33 17.71 -12.40
N ALA A 50 11.33 16.41 -12.69
CA ALA A 50 11.43 15.87 -14.04
C ALA A 50 10.04 15.50 -14.61
N MET A 51 8.96 16.01 -14.02
CA MET A 51 7.62 15.87 -14.56
C MET A 51 7.59 16.42 -15.99
N PRO A 52 7.10 15.64 -16.98
CA PRO A 52 6.92 16.11 -18.35
C PRO A 52 6.05 17.37 -18.45
N ALA A 53 6.31 18.18 -19.47
CA ALA A 53 5.67 19.49 -19.63
C ALA A 53 4.20 19.42 -20.11
N ASP A 54 3.76 18.26 -20.59
CA ASP A 54 2.37 17.96 -20.95
C ASP A 54 1.49 17.61 -19.73
N PHE A 55 2.11 17.40 -18.55
CA PHE A 55 1.39 17.31 -17.28
C PHE A 55 1.31 18.68 -16.57
N PRO A 56 0.40 18.83 -15.59
CA PRO A 56 0.44 19.98 -14.69
C PRO A 56 1.84 20.16 -14.07
N PRO A 57 2.27 21.41 -13.80
CA PRO A 57 3.58 21.69 -13.22
C PRO A 57 3.87 20.88 -11.95
N TRP A 58 5.12 20.43 -11.80
CA TRP A 58 5.50 19.45 -10.77
C TRP A 58 5.15 19.89 -9.34
N ASP A 59 5.21 21.19 -9.05
CA ASP A 59 4.92 21.77 -7.74
C ASP A 59 3.42 21.68 -7.42
N ARG A 60 2.56 21.83 -8.44
CA ARG A 60 1.11 21.64 -8.34
C ARG A 60 0.74 20.18 -8.15
N VAL A 61 1.37 19.28 -8.91
CA VAL A 61 1.18 17.82 -8.76
C VAL A 61 1.65 17.36 -7.37
N TYR A 62 2.80 17.86 -6.90
CA TYR A 62 3.30 17.55 -5.57
C TYR A 62 2.40 18.10 -4.46
N ALA A 63 1.84 19.31 -4.62
CA ALA A 63 0.89 19.88 -3.68
C ALA A 63 -0.39 19.02 -3.59
N PHE A 64 -0.89 18.52 -4.72
CA PHE A 64 -2.00 17.57 -4.78
C PHE A 64 -1.64 16.26 -4.04
N PHE A 65 -0.51 15.65 -4.35
CA PHE A 65 -0.02 14.44 -3.69
C PHE A 65 0.08 14.61 -2.17
N ARG A 66 0.71 15.70 -1.72
CA ARG A 66 0.87 16.01 -0.30
C ARG A 66 -0.48 16.15 0.39
N ARG A 67 -1.40 16.91 -0.19
CA ARG A 67 -2.76 17.08 0.35
C ARG A 67 -3.46 15.71 0.48
N TRP A 68 -3.36 14.87 -0.55
CA TRP A 68 -3.98 13.54 -0.54
C TRP A 68 -3.37 12.59 0.49
N ARG A 69 -2.06 12.67 0.71
CA ARG A 69 -1.36 11.94 1.77
C ARG A 69 -1.79 12.45 3.15
N ASP A 70 -1.71 13.76 3.39
CA ASP A 70 -1.88 14.37 4.71
C ASP A 70 -3.33 14.30 5.19
N HIS A 71 -4.31 14.29 4.29
CA HIS A 71 -5.74 14.14 4.60
C HIS A 71 -6.28 12.71 4.45
N GLY A 72 -5.41 11.71 4.20
CA GLY A 72 -5.83 10.31 4.07
C GLY A 72 -6.65 9.98 2.81
N LEU A 73 -6.80 10.92 1.87
CA LEU A 73 -7.61 10.76 0.66
C LEU A 73 -7.10 9.64 -0.25
N VAL A 74 -5.78 9.43 -0.32
CA VAL A 74 -5.22 8.31 -1.10
C VAL A 74 -5.62 6.95 -0.52
N ARG A 75 -5.69 6.84 0.82
CA ARG A 75 -6.13 5.62 1.52
C ARG A 75 -7.63 5.40 1.30
N GLU A 76 -8.44 6.45 1.47
CA GLU A 76 -9.89 6.37 1.20
C GLU A 76 -10.16 5.94 -0.25
N PHE A 77 -9.48 6.55 -1.22
CA PHE A 77 -9.62 6.21 -2.63
C PHE A 77 -9.21 4.76 -2.91
N HIS A 78 -8.08 4.34 -2.34
CA HIS A 78 -7.61 2.96 -2.39
C HIS A 78 -8.65 1.98 -1.84
N ASP A 79 -9.24 2.26 -0.67
CA ASP A 79 -10.18 1.34 -0.01
C ASP A 79 -11.49 1.19 -0.78
N ARG A 80 -11.98 2.28 -1.40
CA ARG A 80 -13.13 2.24 -2.31
C ARG A 80 -12.85 1.34 -3.53
N LEU A 81 -11.67 1.46 -4.14
CA LEU A 81 -11.24 0.59 -5.25
C LEU A 81 -11.12 -0.87 -4.80
N ARG A 82 -10.54 -1.12 -3.61
CA ARG A 82 -10.40 -2.45 -3.03
C ARG A 82 -11.76 -3.11 -2.85
N GLY A 83 -12.75 -2.38 -2.33
CA GLY A 83 -14.13 -2.85 -2.20
C GLY A 83 -14.68 -3.37 -3.54
N GLN A 84 -14.62 -2.55 -4.59
CA GLN A 84 -15.09 -2.96 -5.92
C GLN A 84 -14.35 -4.17 -6.50
N VAL A 85 -13.02 -4.26 -6.31
CA VAL A 85 -12.25 -5.42 -6.77
C VAL A 85 -12.71 -6.70 -6.06
N ARG A 86 -12.99 -6.62 -4.75
CA ARG A 86 -13.45 -7.75 -3.95
C ARG A 86 -14.85 -8.20 -4.37
N GLU A 87 -15.78 -7.27 -4.53
CA GLU A 87 -17.14 -7.56 -4.99
C GLU A 87 -17.14 -8.23 -6.37
N LYS A 88 -16.37 -7.69 -7.32
CA LYS A 88 -16.23 -8.31 -8.65
C LYS A 88 -15.59 -9.70 -8.59
N ALA A 89 -14.79 -10.00 -7.56
CA ALA A 89 -14.22 -11.31 -7.32
C ALA A 89 -15.16 -12.26 -6.53
N GLY A 90 -16.42 -11.86 -6.30
CA GLY A 90 -17.39 -12.63 -5.51
C GLY A 90 -17.03 -12.73 -4.03
N ARG A 91 -16.33 -11.72 -3.49
CA ARG A 91 -15.91 -11.65 -2.09
C ARG A 91 -16.54 -10.46 -1.40
N ASP A 92 -16.78 -10.60 -0.10
CA ASP A 92 -17.21 -9.50 0.78
C ASP A 92 -16.19 -8.34 0.73
N PRO A 93 -16.61 -7.07 0.54
CA PRO A 93 -15.72 -5.90 0.57
C PRO A 93 -14.85 -5.79 1.83
N TRP A 94 -15.33 -6.35 2.95
CA TRP A 94 -14.72 -6.31 4.27
C TRP A 94 -14.08 -7.68 4.57
N PRO A 95 -12.76 -7.83 4.37
CA PRO A 95 -12.09 -9.10 4.59
C PRO A 95 -12.06 -9.49 6.07
N THR A 96 -12.23 -10.78 6.33
CA THR A 96 -12.12 -11.36 7.67
C THR A 96 -10.76 -11.98 7.95
N ALA A 97 -9.90 -12.08 6.93
CA ALA A 97 -8.59 -12.71 7.02
C ALA A 97 -7.53 -11.98 6.18
N GLY A 98 -6.31 -11.92 6.70
CA GLY A 98 -5.17 -11.28 6.04
C GLY A 98 -3.82 -11.96 6.29
N VAL A 99 -2.77 -11.44 5.67
CA VAL A 99 -1.38 -11.91 5.78
C VAL A 99 -0.51 -10.70 6.06
N ILE A 100 0.35 -10.78 7.09
CA ILE A 100 1.33 -9.74 7.42
C ILE A 100 2.73 -10.20 7.04
N ASP A 101 3.51 -9.31 6.42
CA ASP A 101 4.93 -9.54 6.13
C ASP A 101 5.65 -8.20 5.92
N SER A 102 6.98 -8.24 5.88
CA SER A 102 7.85 -7.07 5.72
C SER A 102 8.81 -7.22 4.54
N GLN A 103 9.13 -6.11 3.88
CA GLN A 103 10.21 -6.07 2.90
C GLN A 103 11.13 -4.87 3.14
N SER A 104 12.43 -5.12 3.14
CA SER A 104 13.44 -4.07 3.25
C SER A 104 13.85 -3.61 1.86
N VAL A 105 13.86 -2.29 1.64
CA VAL A 105 14.27 -1.65 0.38
C VAL A 105 15.43 -0.71 0.64
N LYS A 106 16.38 -0.65 -0.29
CA LYS A 106 17.50 0.31 -0.20
C LYS A 106 16.92 1.73 -0.23
N ALA A 107 17.51 2.62 0.56
CA ALA A 107 17.18 4.05 0.51
C ALA A 107 18.16 4.79 -0.38
N ASP A 108 17.66 5.76 -1.13
CA ASP A 108 18.49 6.72 -1.86
C ASP A 108 19.16 7.72 -0.90
N ALA A 109 20.20 8.40 -1.36
CA ALA A 109 20.96 9.36 -0.55
C ALA A 109 20.11 10.55 -0.05
N VAL A 110 18.99 10.84 -0.71
CA VAL A 110 18.05 11.89 -0.30
C VAL A 110 17.22 11.53 0.95
N VAL A 111 17.19 10.25 1.32
CA VAL A 111 16.49 9.78 2.52
C VAL A 111 17.36 10.05 3.75
N GLY A 112 16.81 10.78 4.71
CA GLY A 112 17.52 11.21 5.90
C GLY A 112 17.97 10.03 6.78
N ALA A 113 19.13 10.18 7.41
CA ALA A 113 19.70 9.18 8.33
C ALA A 113 18.80 8.92 9.56
N ASP A 114 17.96 9.88 9.92
CA ASP A 114 16.95 9.82 10.97
C ASP A 114 15.81 8.85 10.68
N SER A 115 15.66 8.43 9.42
CA SER A 115 14.53 7.62 8.96
C SER A 115 14.93 6.42 8.12
N ARG A 116 16.22 6.04 8.10
CA ARG A 116 16.75 4.83 7.47
C ARG A 116 17.72 4.13 8.41
N GLY A 117 17.94 2.84 8.18
CA GLY A 117 18.79 2.00 9.03
C GLY A 117 19.25 0.75 8.32
N PHE A 118 20.02 -0.08 9.01
CA PHE A 118 20.63 -1.26 8.44
C PHE A 118 19.93 -2.54 8.89
N ASP A 119 19.32 -3.24 7.94
CA ASP A 119 18.82 -4.60 8.14
C ASP A 119 19.96 -5.59 7.95
N GLY A 120 20.53 -6.09 9.05
CA GLY A 120 21.64 -7.05 9.02
C GLY A 120 21.27 -8.41 8.43
N GLY A 121 19.99 -8.81 8.50
CA GLY A 121 19.53 -10.09 7.93
C GLY A 121 19.45 -10.04 6.41
N LYS A 122 19.13 -8.87 5.83
CA LYS A 122 19.00 -8.68 4.37
C LYS A 122 20.17 -7.89 3.76
N LEU A 123 21.10 -7.41 4.58
CA LEU A 123 22.20 -6.51 4.20
C LEU A 123 21.70 -5.27 3.44
N VAL A 124 20.60 -4.68 3.92
CA VAL A 124 19.95 -3.51 3.30
C VAL A 124 20.08 -2.29 4.19
N ASN A 125 20.76 -1.25 3.69
CA ASN A 125 20.66 0.10 4.25
C ASN A 125 19.46 0.82 3.61
N GLY A 126 18.40 1.01 4.39
CA GLY A 126 17.24 1.75 3.92
C GLY A 126 16.05 1.68 4.86
N ARG A 127 14.87 1.43 4.30
CA ARG A 127 13.60 1.36 5.02
C ARG A 127 12.96 -0.01 4.87
N LYS A 128 12.08 -0.34 5.80
CA LYS A 128 11.28 -1.55 5.76
C LYS A 128 9.81 -1.19 5.60
N ARG A 129 9.15 -1.80 4.62
CA ARG A 129 7.71 -1.70 4.38
C ARG A 129 7.03 -2.90 5.02
N HIS A 130 6.24 -2.66 6.05
CA HIS A 130 5.40 -3.64 6.71
C HIS A 130 4.00 -3.53 6.12
N VAL A 131 3.43 -4.64 5.68
CA VAL A 131 2.14 -4.64 5.00
C VAL A 131 1.24 -5.72 5.57
N VAL A 132 -0.06 -5.42 5.64
CA VAL A 132 -1.11 -6.43 5.80
C VAL A 132 -1.91 -6.47 4.51
N VAL A 133 -2.12 -7.66 3.95
CA VAL A 133 -2.95 -7.86 2.75
C VAL A 133 -4.08 -8.83 3.03
N ASP A 134 -5.18 -8.72 2.28
CA ASP A 134 -6.25 -9.73 2.33
C ASP A 134 -5.89 -11.00 1.53
N THR A 135 -6.82 -11.96 1.51
CA THR A 135 -6.68 -13.23 0.78
C THR A 135 -6.64 -13.11 -0.74
N LEU A 136 -6.94 -11.94 -1.32
CA LEU A 136 -6.74 -11.65 -2.74
C LEU A 136 -5.38 -10.96 -3.00
N GLY A 137 -4.62 -10.64 -1.95
CA GLY A 137 -3.38 -9.88 -2.01
C GLY A 137 -3.60 -8.38 -2.22
N LEU A 138 -4.77 -7.85 -1.81
CA LEU A 138 -5.04 -6.42 -1.79
C LEU A 138 -4.62 -5.84 -0.44
N LEU A 139 -4.04 -4.66 -0.44
CA LEU A 139 -3.50 -4.02 0.75
C LEU A 139 -4.61 -3.66 1.74
N LEU A 140 -4.40 -3.89 3.04
CA LEU A 140 -5.28 -3.47 4.14
C LEU A 140 -4.64 -2.37 4.97
N GLY A 141 -3.32 -2.43 5.12
CA GLY A 141 -2.53 -1.39 5.75
C GLY A 141 -1.07 -1.51 5.38
N VAL A 142 -0.37 -0.39 5.46
CA VAL A 142 1.08 -0.30 5.27
C VAL A 142 1.65 0.65 6.31
N MET A 143 2.82 0.31 6.82
CA MET A 143 3.66 1.19 7.64
C MET A 143 5.11 1.09 7.15
N VAL A 144 5.77 2.24 7.01
CA VAL A 144 7.18 2.29 6.62
C VAL A 144 8.02 2.74 7.80
N THR A 145 9.02 1.93 8.15
CA THR A 145 9.96 2.21 9.25
C THR A 145 11.39 2.26 8.72
N SER A 146 12.32 2.69 9.57
CA SER A 146 13.73 2.38 9.38
C SER A 146 13.95 0.86 9.29
N ALA A 147 14.96 0.40 8.54
CA ALA A 147 15.11 -1.03 8.25
C ALA A 147 15.62 -1.88 9.42
N ASP A 148 16.25 -1.25 10.42
CA ASP A 148 16.69 -1.86 11.68
C ASP A 148 15.53 -2.08 12.68
N VAL A 149 14.36 -1.48 12.44
CA VAL A 149 13.17 -1.76 13.25
C VAL A 149 12.72 -3.21 13.05
N GLY A 150 12.57 -3.92 14.16
CA GLY A 150 12.13 -5.31 14.18
C GLY A 150 10.65 -5.47 13.80
N ASP A 151 10.35 -6.55 13.08
CA ASP A 151 9.02 -6.80 12.51
C ASP A 151 7.93 -6.92 13.58
N ARG A 152 8.23 -7.46 14.75
CA ARG A 152 7.31 -7.54 15.90
C ARG A 152 6.90 -6.17 16.42
N ALA A 153 7.87 -5.27 16.62
CA ALA A 153 7.61 -3.93 17.11
C ALA A 153 6.75 -3.15 16.10
N ALA A 154 7.05 -3.29 14.81
CA ALA A 154 6.24 -2.69 13.76
C ALA A 154 4.83 -3.29 13.68
N ALA A 155 4.69 -4.61 13.87
CA ALA A 155 3.42 -5.30 13.82
C ALA A 155 2.44 -4.83 14.91
N HIS A 156 2.92 -4.53 16.12
CA HIS A 156 2.06 -3.96 17.18
C HIS A 156 1.30 -2.71 16.69
N ILE A 157 2.04 -1.78 16.08
CA ILE A 157 1.48 -0.51 15.60
C ILE A 157 0.61 -0.74 14.35
N LEU A 158 1.10 -1.54 13.40
CA LEU A 158 0.39 -1.75 12.15
C LEU A 158 -0.92 -2.53 12.35
N LEU A 159 -0.92 -3.55 13.22
CA LEU A 159 -2.12 -4.34 13.49
C LEU A 159 -3.18 -3.53 14.21
N ASP A 160 -2.82 -2.65 15.16
CA ASP A 160 -3.75 -1.72 15.80
C ASP A 160 -4.46 -0.81 14.77
N GLN A 161 -3.69 -0.23 13.84
CA GLN A 161 -4.25 0.59 12.75
C GLN A 161 -5.16 -0.22 11.83
N VAL A 162 -4.77 -1.45 11.49
CA VAL A 162 -5.51 -2.31 10.56
C VAL A 162 -6.79 -2.84 11.20
N THR A 163 -6.77 -3.26 12.46
CA THR A 163 -7.97 -3.78 13.16
C THR A 163 -8.97 -2.67 13.44
N THR A 164 -8.50 -1.45 13.72
CA THR A 164 -9.35 -0.25 13.81
C THR A 164 -10.06 0.05 12.49
N ALA A 165 -9.35 -0.03 11.36
CA ALA A 165 -9.93 0.25 10.04
C ALA A 165 -10.78 -0.91 9.48
N HIS A 166 -10.45 -2.16 9.84
CA HIS A 166 -11.06 -3.38 9.32
C HIS A 166 -11.58 -4.26 10.48
N HIS A 167 -12.59 -3.77 11.19
CA HIS A 167 -13.16 -4.40 12.40
C HIS A 167 -13.64 -5.86 12.26
N ARG A 168 -13.84 -6.36 11.02
CA ARG A 168 -14.22 -7.77 10.76
C ARG A 168 -13.01 -8.70 10.62
N LEU A 169 -11.79 -8.16 10.59
CA LEU A 169 -10.56 -8.93 10.47
C LEU A 169 -10.33 -9.72 11.76
N ALA A 170 -10.48 -11.05 11.69
CA ALA A 170 -10.36 -11.94 12.84
C ALA A 170 -9.11 -12.83 12.78
N LEU A 171 -8.47 -12.95 11.61
CA LEU A 171 -7.32 -13.83 11.40
C LEU A 171 -6.25 -13.15 10.56
N VAL A 172 -5.01 -13.12 11.05
CA VAL A 172 -3.83 -12.74 10.28
C VAL A 172 -2.80 -13.85 10.31
N TRP A 173 -2.34 -14.29 9.14
CA TRP A 173 -1.19 -15.20 9.03
C TRP A 173 0.11 -14.42 9.01
N ALA A 174 1.12 -14.91 9.73
CA ALA A 174 2.45 -14.33 9.79
C ALA A 174 3.52 -15.43 9.79
N ASP A 175 4.77 -15.09 9.51
CA ASP A 175 5.87 -16.04 9.62
C ASP A 175 6.49 -16.10 11.02
N GLY A 176 7.53 -16.91 11.19
CA GLY A 176 8.23 -17.08 12.46
C GLY A 176 8.82 -15.79 13.06
N GLY A 177 9.01 -14.73 12.25
CA GLY A 177 9.47 -13.43 12.71
C GLY A 177 8.48 -12.71 13.62
N TYR A 178 7.21 -13.12 13.64
CA TYR A 178 6.11 -12.47 14.37
C TYR A 178 5.68 -13.23 15.64
N THR A 179 6.47 -14.20 16.09
CA THR A 179 6.17 -15.02 17.28
C THR A 179 6.31 -14.25 18.61
N GLY A 180 5.93 -14.89 19.72
CA GLY A 180 6.08 -14.36 21.09
C GLY A 180 4.86 -13.60 21.58
N SER A 181 5.06 -12.65 22.51
CA SER A 181 3.99 -11.89 23.19
C SER A 181 3.07 -11.11 22.26
N LEU A 182 3.49 -10.84 21.02
CA LEU A 182 2.64 -10.24 19.99
C LEU A 182 1.39 -11.09 19.71
N VAL A 183 1.49 -12.42 19.72
CA VAL A 183 0.36 -13.32 19.45
C VAL A 183 -0.71 -13.17 20.52
N GLU A 184 -0.31 -13.19 21.80
CA GLU A 184 -1.21 -13.01 22.94
C GLU A 184 -1.81 -11.61 22.95
N HIS A 185 -1.00 -10.58 22.67
CA HIS A 185 -1.46 -9.20 22.60
C HIS A 185 -2.51 -8.99 21.50
N CYS A 186 -2.34 -9.62 20.33
CA CYS A 186 -3.32 -9.53 19.24
C CYS A 186 -4.68 -10.10 19.65
N LEU A 187 -4.67 -11.23 20.34
CA LEU A 187 -5.90 -11.86 20.81
C LEU A 187 -6.56 -11.02 21.91
N ALA A 188 -5.79 -10.60 22.91
CA ALA A 188 -6.29 -9.87 24.08
C ALA A 188 -6.78 -8.45 23.75
N THR A 189 -6.12 -7.75 22.82
CA THR A 189 -6.37 -6.33 22.55
C THR A 189 -7.28 -6.12 21.35
N PHE A 190 -7.14 -6.96 20.31
CA PHE A 190 -7.80 -6.74 19.02
C PHE A 190 -8.82 -7.82 18.66
N ALA A 191 -9.02 -8.84 19.52
CA ALA A 191 -9.78 -10.04 19.19
C ALA A 191 -9.30 -10.70 17.87
N LEU A 192 -7.99 -10.59 17.59
CA LEU A 192 -7.36 -11.03 16.35
C LEU A 192 -6.49 -12.26 16.59
N VAL A 193 -6.74 -13.34 15.87
CA VAL A 193 -5.86 -14.51 15.86
C VAL A 193 -4.67 -14.24 14.95
N LEU A 194 -3.47 -14.15 15.53
CA LEU A 194 -2.21 -14.10 14.78
C LEU A 194 -1.63 -15.51 14.61
N ALA A 195 -1.90 -16.14 13.46
CA ALA A 195 -1.49 -17.51 13.17
C ALA A 195 -0.07 -17.55 12.58
N ILE A 196 0.88 -18.07 13.37
CA ILE A 196 2.28 -18.21 12.95
C ILE A 196 2.45 -19.46 12.07
N ILE A 197 2.77 -19.25 10.80
CA ILE A 197 3.10 -20.31 9.85
C ILE A 197 4.61 -20.55 9.86
N LYS A 198 5.03 -21.62 10.53
CA LYS A 198 6.43 -22.07 10.53
C LYS A 198 6.76 -22.77 9.21
N ARG A 199 8.03 -22.68 8.77
CA ARG A 199 8.55 -23.61 7.77
C ARG A 199 8.54 -25.01 8.38
N SER A 200 8.05 -26.00 7.64
CA SER A 200 8.27 -27.40 7.99
C SER A 200 9.71 -27.74 7.60
N ASP A 201 10.61 -27.73 8.58
CA ASP A 201 12.06 -27.96 8.38
C ASP A 201 12.39 -29.40 7.92
N ASN A 202 11.39 -30.30 7.88
CA ASN A 202 11.53 -31.71 7.49
C ASN A 202 11.37 -32.01 6.00
N VAL A 203 11.25 -31.01 5.12
CA VAL A 203 11.06 -31.24 3.67
C VAL A 203 12.18 -30.58 2.89
N LYS A 204 13.03 -31.39 2.23
CA LYS A 204 14.00 -30.90 1.25
C LYS A 204 13.24 -30.43 -0.01
N GLY A 205 13.16 -29.12 -0.22
CA GLY A 205 12.55 -28.51 -1.41
C GLY A 205 11.78 -27.22 -1.14
N PHE A 206 11.26 -26.59 -2.18
CA PHE A 206 10.34 -25.45 -2.04
C PHE A 206 8.97 -25.95 -1.57
N VAL A 207 8.62 -25.69 -0.32
CA VAL A 207 7.28 -25.97 0.22
C VAL A 207 6.43 -24.71 0.14
N VAL A 208 5.31 -24.78 -0.57
CA VAL A 208 4.31 -23.70 -0.58
C VAL A 208 3.65 -23.65 0.79
N LEU A 209 4.05 -22.68 1.60
CA LEU A 209 3.36 -22.39 2.85
C LEU A 209 1.97 -21.81 2.53
N PRO A 210 0.87 -22.36 3.10
CA PRO A 210 -0.47 -21.89 2.81
C PRO A 210 -0.54 -20.37 2.96
N LYS A 211 -0.95 -19.68 1.88
CA LYS A 211 -1.23 -18.22 1.84
C LYS A 211 -0.04 -17.26 2.00
N ARG A 212 1.20 -17.71 2.28
CA ARG A 212 2.38 -16.83 2.34
C ARG A 212 2.74 -16.19 0.99
N TRP A 213 2.57 -16.95 -0.10
CA TRP A 213 2.79 -16.49 -1.46
C TRP A 213 1.92 -15.26 -1.85
N ILE A 214 0.85 -14.98 -1.10
CA ILE A 214 -0.08 -13.87 -1.37
C ILE A 214 0.61 -12.52 -1.14
N VAL A 215 1.30 -12.35 -0.01
CA VAL A 215 2.01 -11.10 0.31
C VAL A 215 3.31 -10.96 -0.47
N GLU A 216 3.99 -12.07 -0.76
CA GLU A 216 5.14 -12.09 -1.68
C GLU A 216 4.75 -11.60 -3.09
N ARG A 217 3.56 -12.01 -3.57
CA ARG A 217 3.00 -11.50 -4.84
C ARG A 217 2.69 -10.01 -4.78
N LEU A 218 2.24 -9.47 -3.64
CA LEU A 218 2.12 -8.02 -3.45
C LEU A 218 3.50 -7.36 -3.63
N PHE A 219 4.52 -7.84 -2.92
CA PHE A 219 5.86 -7.27 -3.03
C PHE A 219 6.42 -7.32 -4.45
N ALA A 220 6.22 -8.45 -5.16
CA ALA A 220 6.58 -8.57 -6.57
C ALA A 220 5.85 -7.54 -7.44
N HIS A 221 4.58 -7.25 -7.16
CA HIS A 221 3.84 -6.19 -7.84
C HIS A 221 4.44 -4.80 -7.55
N LEU A 222 4.72 -4.49 -6.29
CA LEU A 222 5.33 -3.21 -5.92
C LEU A 222 6.69 -3.03 -6.61
N MET A 223 7.48 -4.09 -6.81
CA MET A 223 8.74 -4.04 -7.54
C MET A 223 8.60 -3.76 -9.05
N ARG A 224 7.42 -3.94 -9.63
CA ARG A 224 7.13 -3.52 -11.01
C ARG A 224 6.86 -2.02 -11.13
N THR A 225 6.56 -1.38 -10.02
CA THR A 225 6.38 0.07 -9.93
C THR A 225 7.75 0.70 -9.70
N ARG A 226 8.33 1.36 -10.72
CA ARG A 226 9.74 1.80 -10.66
C ARG A 226 10.02 2.72 -9.47
N ARG A 227 9.04 3.53 -9.06
CA ARG A 227 9.17 4.41 -7.88
C ARG A 227 9.42 3.67 -6.57
N LEU A 228 9.06 2.38 -6.48
CA LEU A 228 9.11 1.57 -5.26
C LEU A 228 10.28 0.57 -5.22
N VAL A 229 11.13 0.54 -6.24
CA VAL A 229 12.32 -0.35 -6.30
C VAL A 229 13.40 0.09 -5.30
N ARG A 230 13.47 1.39 -5.03
CA ARG A 230 14.33 2.05 -4.05
C ARG A 230 13.49 3.15 -3.38
N ASP A 231 13.70 3.42 -2.11
CA ASP A 231 13.00 4.51 -1.44
C ASP A 231 13.68 5.85 -1.76
N PHE A 232 12.92 6.76 -2.38
CA PHE A 232 13.33 8.12 -2.72
C PHE A 232 12.64 9.18 -1.87
N GLU A 233 11.78 8.78 -0.92
CA GLU A 233 10.89 9.68 -0.21
C GLU A 233 11.49 10.15 1.11
N ARG A 234 11.52 11.48 1.32
CA ARG A 234 12.06 12.04 2.57
C ARG A 234 11.25 11.65 3.80
N ARG A 235 9.92 11.52 3.68
CA ARG A 235 9.02 11.12 4.78
C ARG A 235 8.55 9.67 4.59
N THR A 236 8.44 8.92 5.66
CA THR A 236 7.84 7.57 5.66
C THR A 236 6.39 7.60 5.16
N SER A 237 5.62 8.61 5.55
CA SER A 237 4.25 8.80 5.06
C SER A 237 4.16 9.05 3.55
N SER A 238 5.18 9.65 2.93
CA SER A 238 5.27 9.73 1.47
C SER A 238 5.53 8.35 0.86
N ALA A 239 6.43 7.56 1.45
CA ALA A 239 6.71 6.20 0.97
C ALA A 239 5.46 5.30 1.06
N GLU A 240 4.70 5.40 2.15
CA GLU A 240 3.41 4.74 2.32
C GLU A 240 2.40 5.18 1.26
N ALA A 241 2.27 6.49 1.01
CA ALA A 241 1.39 7.01 -0.04
C ALA A 241 1.77 6.49 -1.43
N MET A 242 3.06 6.33 -1.76
CA MET A 242 3.49 5.74 -3.03
C MET A 242 3.04 4.27 -3.16
N ILE A 243 3.03 3.52 -2.05
CA ILE A 243 2.52 2.14 -2.03
C ILE A 243 1.00 2.13 -2.29
N TYR A 244 0.23 3.03 -1.65
CA TYR A 244 -1.19 3.17 -1.94
C TYR A 244 -1.45 3.54 -3.40
N TRP A 245 -0.71 4.50 -3.97
CA TRP A 245 -0.85 4.85 -5.38
C TRP A 245 -0.53 3.69 -6.32
N SER A 246 0.52 2.91 -6.04
CA SER A 246 0.84 1.69 -6.81
C SER A 246 -0.36 0.71 -6.81
N MET A 247 -0.97 0.49 -5.64
CA MET A 247 -2.15 -0.36 -5.51
C MET A 247 -3.39 0.20 -6.19
N VAL A 248 -3.60 1.51 -6.17
CA VAL A 248 -4.65 2.21 -6.94
C VAL A 248 -4.50 1.92 -8.44
N LEU A 249 -3.29 2.03 -9.00
CA LEU A 249 -3.03 1.75 -10.42
C LEU A 249 -3.33 0.30 -10.77
N LEU A 250 -2.90 -0.64 -9.92
CA LEU A 250 -3.19 -2.07 -10.10
C LEU A 250 -4.69 -2.36 -10.14
N MET A 251 -5.42 -1.86 -9.15
CA MET A 251 -6.85 -2.13 -9.01
C MET A 251 -7.65 -1.48 -10.12
N THR A 252 -7.29 -0.26 -10.52
CA THR A 252 -7.87 0.45 -11.66
C THR A 252 -7.73 -0.38 -12.94
N ARG A 253 -6.51 -0.86 -13.26
CA ARG A 253 -6.26 -1.72 -14.43
C ARG A 253 -7.06 -3.02 -14.37
N ARG A 254 -7.15 -3.67 -13.21
CA ARG A 254 -7.92 -4.92 -13.01
C ARG A 254 -9.41 -4.72 -13.29
N LEU A 255 -10.00 -3.67 -12.71
CA LEU A 255 -11.42 -3.34 -12.87
C LEU A 255 -11.77 -2.97 -14.32
N ALA A 256 -10.88 -2.23 -15.00
CA ALA A 256 -11.07 -1.77 -16.38
C ALA A 256 -10.94 -2.91 -17.40
N ARG A 257 -9.95 -3.81 -17.24
CA ARG A 257 -9.77 -4.97 -18.13
C ARG A 257 -10.99 -5.88 -18.16
N GLN A 258 -11.60 -6.10 -17.00
CA GLN A 258 -12.80 -6.92 -16.89
C GLN A 258 -14.06 -6.23 -17.43
N HIS A 259 -14.02 -4.90 -17.65
CA HIS A 259 -15.11 -4.17 -18.30
C HIS A 259 -15.12 -4.38 -19.82
N ARG A 260 -13.96 -4.64 -20.42
CA ARG A 260 -13.84 -4.92 -21.87
C ARG A 260 -14.36 -6.31 -22.29
N GLY A 261 -14.57 -7.23 -21.34
CA GLY A 261 -15.08 -8.58 -21.61
C GLY A 261 -16.60 -8.72 -21.49
N ARG A 262 -17.35 -7.61 -21.37
CA ARG A 262 -18.82 -7.58 -21.27
C ARG A 262 -19.47 -6.72 -22.37
N GLY A 263 -18.76 -6.48 -23.47
CA GLY A 263 -19.26 -5.79 -24.66
C GLY A 263 -19.48 -6.76 -25.80
#